data_AF-A0AAC9QRC5-F1
#
_entry.id   AF-A0AAC9QRC5-F1
#
_cell.length_a   1.000
_cell.length_b   1.000
_cell.length_c   1.000
_cell.angle_alpha   90.00
_cell.angle_beta   90.00
_cell.angle_gamma   90.00
#
_symmetry.space_group_name_H-M   'P 1'
#
loop_
_entity.id
_entity.type
_entity.pdbx_description
1 polymer ?
#
loop_
_entity_poly.entity_id
_entity_poly.type
_entity_poly.pdbx_seq_one_letter_code
_entity_poly.pdbx_strand_id
1 'polypeptide(L)'
;MFTQKHRGTITCFYFCLLVSAALSIIMTRINTGAFLWIPIFITFIEAFLISFIVSSILPIAKWGCDLALKLKIKPNSFIFILISNIPVTIILVLILSFCLTALNLGFSKDFMASWLQSIPTSLTAVYTVSVMITPLVNRLVEKSLH
;
A
#
# COMPACT_ATOMS: atom_id res chain seq x y z
N MET A 1 -16.14 16.88 15.88
CA MET A 1 -14.81 16.31 16.15
C MET A 1 -14.75 14.78 15.94
N PHE A 2 -15.85 14.03 16.15
CA PHE A 2 -15.95 12.59 15.84
C PHE A 2 -15.88 12.21 14.35
N THR A 3 -16.20 13.14 13.45
CA THR A 3 -16.31 12.92 12.00
C THR A 3 -14.97 12.79 11.27
N GLN A 4 -13.91 13.43 11.76
CA GLN A 4 -12.61 13.47 11.03
C GLN A 4 -11.75 12.21 11.30
N LYS A 5 -11.83 11.66 12.52
CA LYS A 5 -11.14 10.42 12.90
C LYS A 5 -11.74 9.20 12.18
N HIS A 6 -13.07 9.13 12.10
CA HIS A 6 -13.77 8.08 11.34
C HIS A 6 -13.46 8.15 9.84
N ARG A 7 -13.43 9.36 9.25
CA ARG A 7 -13.02 9.55 7.85
C ARG A 7 -11.64 8.97 7.57
N GLY A 8 -10.64 9.30 8.39
CA GLY A 8 -9.27 8.81 8.20
C GLY A 8 -9.17 7.28 8.26
N THR A 9 -9.86 6.64 9.20
CA THR A 9 -9.88 5.17 9.33
C THR A 9 -10.56 4.51 8.12
N ILE A 10 -11.67 5.06 7.63
CA ILE A 10 -12.39 4.53 6.46
C ILE A 10 -11.55 4.66 5.19
N THR A 11 -10.92 5.81 4.96
CA THR A 11 -9.99 6.02 3.84
C THR A 11 -8.83 5.02 3.90
N CYS A 12 -8.26 4.83 5.09
CA CYS A 12 -7.15 3.92 5.29
C CYS A 12 -7.55 2.46 5.02
N PHE A 13 -8.74 2.06 5.48
CA PHE A 13 -9.28 0.73 5.25
C PHE A 13 -9.45 0.43 3.75
N TYR A 14 -10.11 1.32 3.00
CA TYR A 14 -10.31 1.12 1.55
C TYR A 14 -8.99 1.15 0.79
N PHE A 15 -8.07 2.03 1.17
CA PHE A 15 -6.74 2.09 0.58
C PHE A 15 -5.98 0.78 0.79
N CYS A 16 -5.89 0.30 2.03
CA CYS A 16 -5.23 -0.97 2.35
C CYS A 16 -5.89 -2.15 1.65
N LEU A 17 -7.23 -2.20 1.62
CA LEU A 17 -7.98 -3.28 0.98
C LEU A 17 -7.68 -3.36 -0.53
N LEU A 18 -7.75 -2.23 -1.22
CA LEU A 18 -7.55 -2.19 -2.67
C LEU A 18 -6.08 -2.37 -3.07
N VAL A 19 -5.14 -1.81 -2.31
CA VAL A 19 -3.70 -2.01 -2.54
C VAL A 19 -3.34 -3.47 -2.32
N SER A 20 -3.79 -4.09 -1.23
CA SER A 20 -3.49 -5.49 -0.95
C SER A 20 -4.11 -6.45 -1.95
N ALA A 21 -5.33 -6.17 -2.44
CA ALA A 21 -5.96 -6.95 -3.49
C ALA A 21 -5.13 -6.93 -4.77
N ALA A 22 -4.76 -5.75 -5.25
CA ALA A 22 -3.94 -5.62 -6.45
C ALA A 22 -2.55 -6.23 -6.26
N LEU A 23 -1.91 -6.02 -5.10
CA LEU A 23 -0.59 -6.54 -4.81
C LEU A 23 -0.56 -8.06 -4.81
N SER A 24 -1.55 -8.70 -4.18
CA SER A 24 -1.63 -10.17 -4.13
C SER A 24 -1.68 -10.78 -5.53
N ILE A 25 -2.48 -10.21 -6.42
CA ILE A 25 -2.59 -10.66 -7.81
C ILE A 25 -1.26 -10.49 -8.55
N ILE A 26 -0.65 -9.30 -8.45
CA ILE A 26 0.59 -8.98 -9.16
C ILE A 26 1.74 -9.85 -8.65
N MET A 27 1.89 -9.98 -7.33
CA MET A 27 3.00 -10.71 -6.72
C MET A 27 2.89 -12.22 -6.93
N THR A 28 1.69 -12.80 -6.82
CA THR A 28 1.52 -14.23 -7.14
C THR A 28 1.83 -14.49 -8.62
N ARG A 29 1.42 -13.59 -9.53
CA ARG A 29 1.76 -13.71 -10.95
C ARG A 29 3.26 -13.66 -11.19
N ILE A 30 3.97 -12.73 -10.55
CA ILE A 30 5.42 -12.58 -10.70
C ILE A 30 6.17 -13.79 -10.11
N ASN A 31 5.79 -14.23 -8.91
CA ASN A 31 6.54 -15.27 -8.18
C ASN A 31 6.27 -16.68 -8.70
N THR A 32 5.04 -16.97 -9.12
CA THR A 32 4.63 -18.33 -9.53
C THR A 32 4.45 -18.50 -11.04
N GLY A 33 4.45 -17.41 -11.83
CA GLY A 33 4.15 -17.44 -13.27
C GLY A 33 2.70 -17.82 -13.63
N ALA A 34 1.92 -18.30 -12.66
CA ALA A 34 0.56 -18.78 -12.82
C ALA A 34 -0.44 -17.98 -11.97
N PHE A 35 -1.71 -18.02 -12.36
CA PHE A 35 -2.79 -17.43 -11.58
C PHE A 35 -3.36 -18.49 -10.63
N LEU A 36 -2.80 -18.56 -9.43
CA LEU A 36 -3.22 -19.53 -8.42
C LEU A 36 -4.08 -18.83 -7.36
N TRP A 37 -5.35 -19.20 -7.30
CA TRP A 37 -6.33 -18.55 -6.42
C TRP A 37 -6.00 -18.65 -4.93
N ILE A 38 -5.48 -19.80 -4.48
CA ILE A 38 -5.16 -20.04 -3.07
C ILE A 38 -4.00 -19.13 -2.61
N PRO A 39 -2.83 -19.10 -3.27
CA PRO A 39 -1.76 -18.16 -2.94
C PRO A 39 -2.19 -16.69 -3.00
N ILE A 40 -2.98 -16.29 -4.00
CA ILE A 40 -3.51 -14.92 -4.10
C ILE A 40 -4.30 -14.57 -2.84
N PHE A 41 -5.18 -15.46 -2.39
CA PHE A 41 -6.01 -15.21 -1.21
C PHE A 41 -5.20 -15.11 0.09
N ILE A 42 -4.20 -15.98 0.26
CA ILE A 42 -3.31 -15.95 1.42
C ILE A 42 -2.49 -14.65 1.44
N THR A 43 -1.82 -14.33 0.33
CA THR A 43 -1.00 -13.10 0.21
C THR A 43 -1.86 -11.85 0.35
N PHE A 44 -3.12 -11.88 -0.10
CA PHE A 44 -4.08 -10.80 0.11
C PHE A 44 -4.33 -10.54 1.60
N ILE A 45 -4.66 -11.60 2.36
CA ILE A 45 -4.93 -11.49 3.80
C ILE A 45 -3.69 -10.96 4.53
N GLU A 46 -2.51 -11.51 4.24
CA GLU A 46 -1.25 -11.07 4.84
C GLU A 46 -0.97 -9.61 4.54
N ALA A 47 -1.00 -9.22 3.26
CA ALA A 47 -0.74 -7.85 2.84
C ALA A 47 -1.76 -6.87 3.43
N PHE A 48 -3.04 -7.26 3.51
CA PHE A 48 -4.08 -6.44 4.12
C PHE A 48 -3.84 -6.22 5.61
N LEU A 49 -3.57 -7.28 6.38
CA LEU A 49 -3.32 -7.18 7.82
C LEU A 49 -2.07 -6.36 8.12
N ILE A 50 -0.98 -6.61 7.40
CA ILE A 50 0.27 -5.85 7.57
C ILE A 50 0.03 -4.37 7.26
N SER A 51 -0.57 -4.06 6.10
CA SER A 51 -0.84 -2.67 5.71
C SER A 51 -1.78 -1.96 6.69
N PHE A 52 -2.80 -2.66 7.18
CA PHE A 52 -3.74 -2.12 8.14
C PHE A 52 -3.10 -1.82 9.50
N ILE A 53 -2.26 -2.73 10.01
CA ILE A 53 -1.52 -2.52 11.27
C ILE A 53 -0.52 -1.37 11.11
N VAL A 54 0.27 -1.39 10.04
CA VAL A 54 1.28 -0.36 9.75
C VAL A 54 0.64 1.02 9.64
N SER A 55 -0.47 1.13 8.91
CA SER A 55 -1.15 2.40 8.71
C SER A 55 -1.92 2.89 9.95
N SER A 56 -2.24 1.98 10.88
CA SER A 56 -2.81 2.33 12.18
C SER A 56 -1.77 2.87 13.16
N ILE A 57 -0.52 2.40 13.07
CA ILE A 57 0.59 2.83 13.94
C ILE A 57 1.26 4.09 13.38
N LEU A 58 1.52 4.11 12.07
CA LEU A 58 2.28 5.16 11.41
C LEU A 58 1.34 6.12 10.65
N PRO A 59 1.47 7.45 10.82
CA PRO A 59 0.66 8.43 10.09
C PRO A 59 1.20 8.67 8.67
N ILE A 60 1.37 7.59 7.91
CA ILE A 60 2.06 7.59 6.60
C ILE A 60 1.37 8.53 5.60
N ALA A 61 0.03 8.57 5.59
CA ALA A 61 -0.74 9.47 4.73
C ALA A 61 -0.46 10.95 5.05
N LYS A 62 -0.21 11.30 6.32
CA LYS A 62 0.15 12.68 6.70
C LYS A 62 1.52 13.04 6.15
N TRP A 63 2.49 12.13 6.26
CA TRP A 63 3.84 12.37 5.74
C TRP A 63 3.85 12.60 4.23
N GLY A 64 3.00 11.89 3.48
CA GLY A 64 2.78 12.14 2.05
C GLY A 64 2.24 13.54 1.76
N CYS A 65 1.18 13.94 2.45
CA CYS A 65 0.61 15.27 2.32
C CYS A 65 1.61 16.36 2.71
N ASP A 66 2.32 16.21 3.84
CA ASP A 66 3.31 17.17 4.32
C ASP A 66 4.46 17.35 3.33
N LEU A 67 4.90 16.27 2.67
CA LEU A 67 5.91 16.34 1.61
C LEU A 67 5.41 17.15 0.41
N ALA A 68 4.20 16.86 -0.07
CA ALA A 68 3.61 17.57 -1.21
C ALA A 68 3.34 19.06 -0.90
N LEU A 69 2.94 19.36 0.35
CA LEU A 69 2.74 20.73 0.83
C LEU A 69 4.06 21.49 0.99
N LYS A 70 5.12 20.84 1.48
CA LYS A 70 6.48 21.43 1.52
C LYS A 70 6.99 21.82 0.14
N LEU A 71 6.62 21.05 -0.88
CA LEU A 71 6.92 21.34 -2.28
C LEU A 71 5.97 22.37 -2.91
N LYS A 72 5.06 22.97 -2.13
CA LYS A 72 4.10 24.01 -2.54
C LYS A 72 3.19 23.56 -3.70
N ILE A 73 2.91 22.26 -3.80
CA ILE A 73 2.06 21.71 -4.85
C ILE A 73 0.59 21.94 -4.49
N LYS A 74 -0.21 22.37 -5.48
CA LYS A 74 -1.65 22.60 -5.28
C LYS A 74 -2.34 21.31 -4.81
N PRO A 75 -3.08 21.34 -3.68
CA PRO A 75 -3.90 20.23 -3.25
C PRO A 75 -4.87 19.81 -4.36
N ASN A 76 -5.15 18.51 -4.46
CA ASN A 76 -6.09 17.94 -5.44
C ASN A 76 -5.64 18.02 -6.92
N SER A 77 -4.38 18.34 -7.19
CA SER A 77 -3.78 18.16 -8.53
C SER A 77 -3.27 16.74 -8.72
N PHE A 78 -3.16 16.28 -9.97
CA PHE A 78 -2.56 14.97 -10.27
C PHE A 78 -1.12 14.86 -9.77
N ILE A 79 -0.35 15.96 -9.86
CA ILE A 79 1.02 16.05 -9.34
C ILE A 79 1.06 15.89 -7.82
N PHE A 80 0.06 16.42 -7.11
CA PHE A 80 -0.07 16.22 -5.66
C PHE A 80 -0.25 14.74 -5.32
N ILE A 81 -1.05 14.00 -6.08
CA ILE A 81 -1.28 12.56 -5.88
C ILE A 81 0.01 11.77 -6.11
N LEU A 82 0.77 12.09 -7.17
CA LEU A 82 2.04 11.44 -7.44
C LEU A 82 3.01 11.62 -6.28
N ILE A 83 3.24 12.86 -5.87
CA ILE A 83 4.28 13.18 -4.88
C ILE A 83 3.90 12.75 -3.48
N SER A 84 2.63 12.89 -3.09
CA SER A 84 2.15 12.43 -1.78
C SER A 84 2.22 10.90 -1.63
N ASN A 85 2.11 10.15 -2.73
CA ASN A 85 2.19 8.69 -2.70
C ASN A 85 3.62 8.14 -2.62
N ILE A 86 4.65 8.93 -2.90
CA ILE A 86 6.05 8.47 -2.85
C ILE A 86 6.43 7.94 -1.45
N PRO A 87 6.38 8.74 -0.37
CA PRO A 87 6.77 8.27 0.95
C PRO A 87 5.82 7.17 1.45
N VAL A 88 4.54 7.26 1.09
CA VAL A 88 3.55 6.23 1.42
C VAL A 88 3.96 4.88 0.86
N THR A 89 4.32 4.87 -0.42
CA THR A 89 4.71 3.66 -1.12
C THR A 89 6.02 3.11 -0.60
N ILE A 90 7.05 3.94 -0.41
CA ILE A 90 8.36 3.49 0.07
C ILE A 90 8.22 2.77 1.42
N ILE A 91 7.52 3.39 2.38
CA ILE A 91 7.39 2.84 3.73
C ILE A 91 6.57 1.56 3.71
N LEU A 92 5.42 1.57 3.03
CA LEU A 92 4.57 0.38 2.94
C LEU A 92 5.30 -0.76 2.24
N VAL A 93 6.01 -0.50 1.14
CA VAL A 93 6.76 -1.50 0.38
C VAL A 93 7.86 -2.12 1.23
N LEU A 94 8.65 -1.32 1.94
CA LEU A 94 9.72 -1.85 2.77
C LEU A 94 9.19 -2.76 3.87
N ILE A 95 8.09 -2.38 4.52
CA ILE A 95 7.50 -3.19 5.60
C ILE A 95 6.79 -4.42 5.04
N LEU A 96 5.97 -4.26 4.00
CA LEU A 96 5.25 -5.36 3.35
C LEU A 96 6.22 -6.40 2.78
N SER A 97 7.21 -5.96 2.01
CA SER A 97 8.18 -6.87 1.40
C SER A 97 8.99 -7.60 2.46
N PHE A 98 9.40 -6.92 3.53
CA PHE A 98 10.11 -7.54 4.64
C PHE A 98 9.25 -8.59 5.34
N CYS A 99 8.03 -8.22 5.75
CA CYS A 99 7.12 -9.12 6.46
C CYS A 99 6.70 -10.32 5.60
N LEU A 100 6.33 -10.11 4.33
CA LEU A 100 5.96 -11.19 3.43
C LEU A 100 7.13 -12.12 3.12
N THR A 101 8.33 -11.58 2.93
CA THR A 101 9.53 -12.42 2.74
C THR A 101 9.79 -13.23 4.01
N ALA A 102 9.64 -12.63 5.19
CA ALA A 102 9.85 -13.32 6.47
C ALA A 102 8.81 -14.42 6.71
N LEU A 103 7.55 -14.20 6.35
CA LEU A 103 6.48 -15.19 6.47
C LEU A 103 6.64 -16.35 5.48
N ASN A 104 7.03 -16.07 4.24
CA ASN A 104 7.09 -17.08 3.19
C ASN A 104 8.41 -17.88 3.17
N LEU A 105 9.55 -17.24 3.45
CA LEU A 105 10.88 -17.86 3.39
C LEU A 105 11.50 -18.11 4.77
N GLY A 106 10.99 -17.47 5.82
CA GLY A 106 11.65 -17.42 7.13
C GLY A 106 12.97 -16.64 7.11
N PHE A 107 13.68 -16.65 8.23
CA PHE A 107 15.04 -16.08 8.33
C PHE A 107 16.10 -17.08 7.81
N SER A 108 15.94 -17.49 6.55
CA SER A 108 16.88 -18.37 5.85
C SER A 108 18.10 -17.60 5.31
N LYS A 109 19.10 -18.31 4.80
CA LYS A 109 20.30 -17.69 4.21
C LYS A 109 19.96 -16.83 2.98
N ASP A 110 18.88 -17.16 2.28
CA ASP A 110 18.44 -16.45 1.08
C ASP A 110 17.52 -15.26 1.38
N PHE A 111 17.06 -15.12 2.63
CA PHE A 111 16.12 -14.08 3.06
C PHE A 111 16.53 -12.68 2.60
N MET A 112 17.77 -12.28 2.87
CA MET A 112 18.24 -10.93 2.56
C MET A 112 18.26 -10.66 1.05
N ALA A 113 18.70 -11.65 0.27
CA ALA A 113 18.76 -11.53 -1.19
C ALA A 113 17.36 -11.48 -1.81
N SER A 114 16.45 -12.35 -1.39
CA SER A 114 15.05 -12.36 -1.83
C SER A 114 14.33 -11.07 -1.44
N TRP A 115 14.54 -10.58 -0.23
CA TRP A 115 13.97 -9.31 0.22
C TRP A 115 14.45 -8.14 -0.64
N LEU A 116 15.76 -7.97 -0.82
CA LEU A 116 16.32 -6.89 -1.63
C LEU A 116 15.83 -6.94 -3.09
N GLN A 117 15.75 -8.13 -3.69
CA GLN A 117 15.26 -8.30 -5.06
C GLN A 117 13.75 -8.02 -5.19
N SER A 118 12.97 -8.24 -4.13
CA SER A 118 11.55 -7.96 -4.12
C SER A 118 11.22 -6.47 -4.03
N ILE A 119 12.15 -5.62 -3.55
CA ILE A 119 11.89 -4.19 -3.32
C ILE A 119 11.56 -3.46 -4.63
N PRO A 120 12.35 -3.53 -5.72
CA PRO A 120 12.06 -2.77 -6.94
C PRO A 120 10.72 -3.16 -7.61
N THR A 121 10.42 -4.46 -7.66
CA THR A 121 9.17 -4.97 -8.22
C THR A 121 7.97 -4.58 -7.36
N SER A 122 8.10 -4.67 -6.03
CA SER A 122 7.06 -4.23 -5.10
C SER A 122 6.85 -2.73 -5.13
N LEU A 123 7.93 -1.95 -5.24
CA LEU A 123 7.86 -0.50 -5.30
C LEU A 123 7.06 -0.04 -6.53
N THR A 124 7.39 -0.57 -7.70
CA THR A 124 6.72 -0.21 -8.95
C THR A 124 5.26 -0.67 -8.98
N ALA A 125 4.97 -1.88 -8.47
CA ALA A 125 3.60 -2.39 -8.37
C ALA A 125 2.75 -1.54 -7.41
N VAL A 126 3.20 -1.35 -6.17
CA VAL A 126 2.46 -0.57 -5.15
C VAL A 126 2.30 0.87 -5.59
N TYR A 127 3.32 1.50 -6.15
CA TYR A 127 3.25 2.90 -6.56
C TYR A 127 2.18 3.09 -7.64
N THR A 128 2.23 2.27 -8.70
CA THR A 128 1.27 2.32 -9.80
C THR A 128 -0.16 2.11 -9.30
N VAL A 129 -0.36 1.07 -8.49
CA VAL A 129 -1.66 0.73 -7.90
C VAL A 129 -2.16 1.87 -7.01
N SER A 130 -1.31 2.38 -6.12
CA SER A 130 -1.64 3.46 -5.20
C SER A 130 -2.11 4.71 -5.94
N VAL A 131 -1.36 5.14 -6.95
CA VAL A 131 -1.71 6.32 -7.76
C VAL A 131 -3.03 6.11 -8.51
N MET A 132 -3.26 4.91 -9.07
CA MET A 132 -4.51 4.58 -9.77
C MET A 132 -5.73 4.53 -8.84
N ILE A 133 -5.53 4.05 -7.61
CA ILE A 133 -6.61 3.77 -6.66
C ILE A 133 -6.92 4.98 -5.77
N THR A 134 -5.96 5.86 -5.53
CA THR A 134 -6.15 7.11 -4.76
C THR A 134 -7.42 7.90 -5.18
N PRO A 135 -7.68 8.20 -6.47
CA PRO A 135 -8.90 8.91 -6.87
C PRO A 135 -10.18 8.11 -6.61
N LEU A 136 -10.12 6.79 -6.72
CA LEU A 136 -11.25 5.90 -6.47
C LEU A 136 -11.59 5.83 -4.97
N VAL A 137 -10.57 5.73 -4.11
CA VAL A 137 -10.72 5.76 -2.65
C VAL A 137 -11.34 7.09 -2.20
N ASN A 138 -10.89 8.22 -2.75
CA ASN A 138 -11.46 9.52 -2.42
C ASN A 138 -12.97 9.58 -2.73
N ARG A 139 -13.39 9.06 -3.89
CA ARG A 139 -14.81 8.98 -4.27
C ARG A 139 -15.63 8.04 -3.38
N LEU A 140 -15.07 6.87 -3.03
CA LEU A 140 -15.75 5.90 -2.15
C LEU A 140 -15.96 6.47 -0.74
N VAL A 141 -14.94 7.16 -0.22
CA VAL A 141 -15.00 7.83 1.07
C VAL A 141 -16.11 8.88 1.04
N GLU A 142 -16.11 9.79 0.04
CA GLU A 142 -17.17 10.79 -0.13
C GLU A 142 -18.58 10.19 -0.14
N LYS A 143 -18.79 9.09 -0.87
CA LYS A 143 -20.10 8.40 -0.91
C LYS A 143 -20.49 7.78 0.43
N SER A 144 -19.55 7.23 1.18
CA SER A 144 -19.83 6.58 2.48
C SER A 144 -20.19 7.55 3.61
N LEU A 145 -20.06 8.86 3.36
CA LEU A 145 -20.29 9.93 4.33
C LEU A 145 -21.62 10.67 4.11
N HIS A 146 -22.35 10.29 3.07
CA HIS A 146 -23.72 10.71 2.77
C HIS A 146 -24.69 9.58 3.10
#